data_AF-A0A9D2HJQ7-F1
#
_entry.id   AF-A0A9D2HJQ7-F1
#
_cell.length_a   1.000
_cell.length_b   1.000
_cell.length_c   1.000
_cell.angle_alpha   90.00
_cell.angle_beta   90.00
_cell.angle_gamma   90.00
#
_symmetry.space_group_name_H-M   'P 1'
#
loop_
_entity.id
_entity.type
_entity.pdbx_description
1 polymer ?
#
loop_
_entity_poly.entity_id
_entity_poly.type
_entity_poly.pdbx_seq_one_letter_code
_entity_poly.pdbx_strand_id
1 'polypeptide(L)'
;MKKPALRLLQKKVLYNGKKGDILYQYVMFTQICDDIFHKYGRTREAMIKILQICQDRDVLKKYLLSREGEVIDMVLYNAEEIMEKYVNDRVETAVKHAVKHAVKHAEREASIRTKIETCQEFGLSRKDTALKIKKAFQLSDSAARKKMGKYWIK
;
A
#
# COMPACT_ATOMS: atom_id res chain seq x y z
N MET A 1 10.93 -18.69 23.67
CA MET A 1 11.80 -17.51 23.52
C MET A 1 11.07 -16.28 24.04
N LYS A 2 11.55 -15.69 25.14
CA LYS A 2 11.03 -14.46 25.73
C LYS A 2 11.52 -13.26 24.91
N LYS A 3 10.62 -12.36 24.51
CA LYS A 3 10.92 -10.95 24.22
C LYS A 3 9.93 -10.07 24.99
N PRO A 4 10.40 -8.93 25.49
CA PRO A 4 10.33 -8.63 26.92
C PRO A 4 9.19 -7.68 27.23
N ALA A 5 8.76 -7.75 28.48
CA ALA A 5 7.92 -6.77 29.16
C ALA A 5 8.20 -5.36 28.62
N LEU A 6 7.21 -4.80 27.91
CA LEU A 6 7.03 -3.36 27.86
C LEU A 6 6.94 -2.94 29.33
N ARG A 7 8.08 -2.51 29.88
CA ARG A 7 8.14 -1.83 31.16
C ARG A 7 7.08 -0.74 31.04
N LEU A 8 6.00 -0.95 31.78
CA LEU A 8 5.15 0.12 32.28
C LEU A 8 6.12 1.16 32.84
N LEU A 9 6.47 2.13 31.99
CA LEU A 9 7.05 3.37 32.46
C LEU A 9 5.96 3.91 33.36
N GLN A 10 6.09 3.67 34.66
CA GLN A 10 5.53 4.54 35.67
C GLN A 10 6.17 5.90 35.43
N LYS A 11 5.73 6.61 34.38
CA LYS A 11 5.95 8.04 34.22
C LYS A 11 5.21 8.65 35.38
N LYS A 12 5.90 8.82 36.51
CA LYS A 12 5.56 9.89 37.45
C LYS A 12 5.65 11.17 36.63
N VAL A 13 4.51 11.59 36.08
CA VAL A 13 4.38 12.89 35.45
C VAL A 13 4.84 13.89 36.50
N LEU A 14 5.94 14.60 36.25
CA LEU A 14 6.40 15.67 37.12
C LEU A 14 5.40 16.81 36.97
N TYR A 15 4.38 16.76 37.82
CA TYR A 15 3.31 17.73 37.83
C TYR A 15 3.65 18.86 38.79
N ASN A 16 4.03 20.02 38.23
CA ASN A 16 4.26 21.29 38.92
C ASN A 16 3.05 22.24 38.76
N GLY A 17 1.87 21.70 38.46
CA GLY A 17 0.68 22.47 38.16
C GLY A 17 -0.25 22.67 39.35
N LYS A 18 -1.21 23.60 39.23
CA LYS A 18 -2.35 23.72 40.16
C LYS A 18 -3.50 22.90 39.63
N LYS A 19 -4.19 22.15 40.51
CA LYS A 19 -5.34 21.32 40.11
C LYS A 19 -6.32 22.14 39.25
N GLY A 20 -6.65 21.62 38.07
CA GLY A 20 -7.51 22.30 37.09
C GLY A 20 -6.80 23.19 36.09
N ASP A 21 -5.48 23.37 36.16
CA ASP A 21 -4.72 24.08 35.13
C ASP A 21 -4.62 23.29 33.81
N ILE A 22 -4.07 23.94 32.78
CA ILE A 22 -3.99 23.35 31.44
C ILE A 22 -3.14 22.07 31.38
N LEU A 23 -2.08 21.98 32.19
CA LEU A 23 -1.23 20.80 32.24
C LEU A 23 -1.95 19.64 32.91
N TYR A 24 -2.69 19.92 33.98
CA TYR A 24 -3.56 18.95 34.65
C TYR A 24 -4.62 18.41 33.70
N GLN A 25 -5.30 19.29 32.98
CA GLN A 25 -6.32 18.89 32.01
C GLN A 25 -5.72 18.06 30.88
N TYR A 26 -4.53 18.39 30.38
CA TYR A 26 -3.86 17.60 29.36
C TYR A 26 -3.49 16.20 29.86
N VAL A 27 -2.93 16.08 31.07
CA VAL A 27 -2.62 14.77 31.67
C VAL A 27 -3.90 13.94 31.81
N MET A 28 -4.99 14.55 32.30
CA MET A 28 -6.26 13.85 32.42
C MET A 28 -6.81 13.38 31.08
N PHE A 29 -6.74 14.24 30.04
CA PHE A 29 -7.14 13.88 28.69
C PHE A 29 -6.34 12.67 28.17
N THR A 30 -5.01 12.68 28.33
CA THR A 30 -4.17 11.55 27.88
C THR A 30 -4.53 10.24 28.58
N GLN A 31 -4.82 10.29 29.87
CA GLN A 31 -5.26 9.11 30.64
C GLN A 31 -6.62 8.60 30.16
N ILE A 32 -7.58 9.50 29.94
CA ILE A 32 -8.91 9.13 29.39
C ILE A 32 -8.76 8.47 28.01
N CYS A 33 -7.92 9.05 27.14
CA CYS A 33 -7.63 8.48 25.82
C CYS A 33 -7.02 7.09 25.92
N ASP A 34 -6.00 6.90 26.76
CA ASP A 34 -5.32 5.62 26.94
C ASP A 34 -6.30 4.55 27.46
N ASP A 35 -7.11 4.87 28.46
CA ASP A 35 -8.09 3.95 29.04
C ASP A 35 -9.13 3.50 28.00
N ILE A 36 -9.67 4.43 27.23
CA ILE A 36 -10.71 4.15 26.24
C ILE A 36 -10.12 3.43 25.02
N PHE A 37 -8.99 3.88 24.49
CA PHE A 37 -8.36 3.24 23.33
C PHE A 37 -7.81 1.86 23.64
N HIS A 38 -7.33 1.62 24.86
CA HIS A 38 -6.91 0.28 25.27
C HIS A 38 -8.08 -0.71 25.25
N LYS A 39 -9.29 -0.24 25.60
CA LYS A 39 -10.49 -1.09 25.67
C LYS A 39 -11.22 -1.25 24.35
N TYR A 40 -11.31 -0.20 23.55
CA TYR A 40 -12.18 -0.14 22.37
C TYR A 40 -11.42 0.04 21.05
N GLY A 41 -10.09 0.20 21.11
CA GLY A 41 -9.28 0.60 19.97
C GLY A 41 -9.43 2.08 19.62
N ARG A 42 -8.65 2.54 18.64
CA ARG A 42 -8.73 3.91 18.09
C ARG A 42 -9.81 3.98 17.02
N THR A 43 -11.07 4.08 17.45
CA THR A 43 -12.22 4.23 16.54
C THR A 43 -12.92 5.58 16.70
N ARG A 44 -13.79 5.91 15.75
CA ARG A 44 -14.61 7.13 15.81
C ARG A 44 -15.49 7.15 17.06
N GLU A 45 -16.11 6.02 17.37
CA GLU A 45 -17.00 5.84 18.52
C GLU A 45 -16.24 5.96 19.85
N ALA A 46 -15.01 5.45 19.90
CA ALA A 46 -14.12 5.61 21.04
C ALA A 46 -13.81 7.09 21.29
N MET A 47 -13.56 7.87 20.23
CA MET A 47 -13.32 9.31 20.37
C MET A 47 -14.52 10.13 20.77
N ILE A 48 -15.71 9.81 20.24
CA ILE A 48 -16.94 10.48 20.69
C ILE A 48 -17.12 10.27 22.20
N LYS A 49 -16.86 9.06 22.71
CA LYS A 49 -16.91 8.79 24.15
C LYS A 49 -15.87 9.58 24.94
N ILE A 50 -14.64 9.70 24.43
CA ILE A 50 -13.59 10.51 25.07
C ILE A 50 -14.03 11.97 25.16
N LEU A 51 -14.56 12.55 24.07
CA LEU A 51 -15.02 13.94 24.05
C LEU A 51 -16.16 14.16 25.05
N GLN A 52 -17.14 13.26 25.11
CA GLN A 52 -18.22 13.30 26.11
C GLN A 52 -17.68 13.30 27.54
N ILE A 53 -16.77 12.36 27.87
CA ILE A 53 -16.15 12.29 29.21
C ILE A 53 -15.38 13.57 29.52
N CYS A 54 -14.67 14.13 28.55
CA CYS A 54 -13.91 15.36 28.73
C CYS A 54 -14.82 16.57 28.98
N GLN A 55 -15.94 16.65 28.28
CA GLN A 55 -16.95 17.70 28.48
C GLN A 55 -17.61 17.61 29.85
N ASP A 56 -17.97 16.39 30.28
CA ASP A 56 -18.61 16.12 31.56
C ASP A 56 -17.69 16.43 32.75
N ARG A 57 -16.39 16.18 32.60
CA ARG A 57 -15.38 16.36 33.66
C ARG A 57 -14.65 17.72 33.60
N ASP A 58 -15.07 18.61 32.70
CA ASP A 58 -14.41 19.89 32.43
C ASP A 58 -12.91 19.77 32.10
N VAL A 59 -12.54 18.71 31.37
CA VAL A 59 -11.18 18.43 30.92
C VAL A 59 -11.01 18.95 29.50
N LEU A 60 -10.14 19.95 29.30
CA LEU A 60 -9.89 20.61 28.00
C LEU A 60 -11.16 21.14 27.31
N LYS A 61 -12.27 21.30 28.06
CA LYS A 61 -13.59 21.62 27.52
C LYS A 61 -13.57 22.83 26.58
N LYS A 62 -12.87 23.90 26.98
CA LYS A 62 -12.72 25.14 26.18
C LYS A 62 -12.05 24.92 24.82
N TYR A 63 -11.18 23.92 24.71
CA TYR A 63 -10.43 23.61 23.48
C TYR A 63 -11.13 22.59 22.62
N LEU A 64 -11.81 21.61 23.23
CA LEU A 64 -12.47 20.52 22.53
C LEU A 64 -13.81 20.95 21.93
N LEU A 65 -14.61 21.77 22.64
CA LEU A 65 -15.95 22.18 22.18
C LEU A 65 -15.97 22.89 20.81
N SER A 66 -14.90 23.61 20.46
CA SER A 66 -14.84 24.32 19.17
C SER A 66 -14.20 23.49 18.05
N ARG A 67 -13.67 22.29 18.35
CA ARG A 67 -12.81 21.51 17.44
C ARG A 67 -13.11 20.02 17.45
N GLU A 68 -14.29 19.61 17.90
CA GLU A 68 -14.67 18.20 18.01
C GLU A 68 -14.44 17.42 16.71
N GLY A 69 -14.78 18.01 15.56
CA GLY A 69 -14.55 17.43 14.24
C GLY A 69 -13.06 17.17 13.96
N GLU A 70 -12.20 18.17 14.13
CA GLU A 70 -10.74 18.04 13.93
C GLU A 70 -10.13 16.98 14.85
N VAL A 71 -10.60 16.91 16.10
CA VAL A 71 -10.09 15.97 17.11
C VAL A 71 -10.52 14.53 16.80
N ILE A 72 -11.74 14.33 16.29
CA ILE A 72 -12.20 13.02 15.81
C ILE A 72 -11.39 12.58 14.58
N ASP A 73 -11.19 13.49 13.62
CA ASP A 73 -10.45 13.21 12.39
C ASP A 73 -8.98 12.88 12.67
N MET A 74 -8.34 13.53 13.65
CA MET A 74 -6.95 13.24 14.05
C MET A 74 -6.76 11.79 14.50
N VAL A 75 -7.78 11.15 15.10
CA VAL A 75 -7.68 9.77 15.59
C VAL A 75 -7.96 8.75 14.50
N LEU A 76 -8.80 9.11 13.53
CA LEU A 76 -8.98 8.30 12.32
C LEU A 76 -7.78 8.39 11.39
N TYR A 77 -6.95 9.43 11.53
CA TYR A 77 -5.71 9.61 10.78
C TYR A 77 -4.58 8.73 11.33
N ASN A 78 -4.60 7.44 11.01
CA ASN A 78 -3.43 6.59 11.19
C ASN A 78 -2.49 6.72 9.97
N ALA A 79 -1.42 7.50 10.13
CA ALA A 79 -0.44 7.71 9.07
C ALA A 79 0.20 6.39 8.57
N GLU A 80 0.37 5.40 9.45
CA GLU A 80 0.91 4.08 9.09
C GLU A 80 -0.05 3.32 8.19
N GLU A 81 -1.35 3.28 8.51
CA GLU A 81 -2.37 2.58 7.72
C GLU A 81 -2.55 3.23 6.33
N ILE A 82 -2.51 4.55 6.26
CA ILE A 82 -2.56 5.28 4.98
C ILE A 82 -1.32 4.97 4.13
N MET A 83 -0.14 4.97 4.75
CA MET A 83 1.10 4.64 4.06
C MET A 83 1.07 3.18 3.56
N GLU A 84 0.57 2.25 4.37
CA GLU A 84 0.40 0.85 4.00
C GLU A 84 -0.55 0.69 2.80
N LYS A 85 -1.74 1.31 2.85
CA LYS A 85 -2.68 1.31 1.71
C LYS A 85 -2.06 1.90 0.45
N TYR A 86 -1.40 3.05 0.58
CA TYR A 86 -0.72 3.71 -0.54
C TYR A 86 0.36 2.82 -1.17
N VAL A 87 1.19 2.17 -0.35
CA VAL A 87 2.22 1.24 -0.82
C VAL A 87 1.55 0.03 -1.50
N ASN A 88 0.53 -0.55 -0.88
CA ASN A 88 -0.17 -1.71 -1.42
C ASN A 88 -0.81 -1.41 -2.78
N ASP A 89 -1.52 -0.28 -2.92
CA ASP A 89 -2.14 0.14 -4.18
C ASP A 89 -1.10 0.32 -5.30
N ARG A 90 0.08 0.87 -4.97
CA ARG A 90 1.18 1.01 -5.93
C ARG A 90 1.77 -0.33 -6.33
N VAL A 91 1.97 -1.24 -5.38
CA VAL A 91 2.46 -2.60 -5.66
C VAL A 91 1.45 -3.35 -6.52
N GLU A 92 0.18 -3.34 -6.16
CA GLU A 92 -0.88 -4.01 -6.91
C GLU A 92 -0.98 -3.46 -8.35
N THR A 93 -0.92 -2.13 -8.49
CA THR A 93 -0.92 -1.48 -9.81
C THR A 93 0.30 -1.88 -10.63
N ALA A 94 1.50 -1.89 -10.05
CA ALA A 94 2.72 -2.29 -10.73
C ALA A 94 2.66 -3.76 -11.17
N VAL A 95 2.17 -4.65 -10.31
CA VAL A 95 1.99 -6.08 -10.61
C VAL A 95 0.98 -6.26 -11.75
N LYS A 96 -0.19 -5.60 -11.70
CA LYS A 96 -1.20 -5.66 -12.78
C LYS A 96 -0.62 -5.23 -14.12
N HIS A 97 0.17 -4.15 -14.15
CA HIS A 97 0.83 -3.70 -15.38
C HIS A 97 1.87 -4.71 -15.86
N ALA A 98 2.74 -5.21 -14.97
CA ALA A 98 3.75 -6.20 -15.31
C ALA A 98 3.14 -7.49 -15.88
N VAL A 99 2.08 -8.00 -15.25
CA VAL A 99 1.33 -9.17 -15.73
C VAL A 99 0.73 -8.91 -17.11
N LYS A 100 0.07 -7.76 -17.30
CA LYS A 100 -0.51 -7.40 -18.61
C LYS A 100 0.55 -7.31 -19.72
N HIS A 101 1.72 -6.76 -19.42
CA HIS A 101 2.83 -6.70 -20.37
C HIS A 101 3.42 -8.09 -20.66
N ALA A 102 3.57 -8.93 -19.64
CA ALA A 102 4.08 -10.29 -19.79
C ALA A 102 3.14 -11.16 -20.64
N VAL A 103 1.82 -11.07 -20.43
CA VAL A 103 0.82 -11.78 -21.23
C VAL A 103 0.89 -11.34 -22.69
N LYS A 104 0.85 -10.04 -22.97
CA LYS A 104 0.97 -9.52 -24.35
C LYS A 104 2.27 -9.95 -25.03
N HIS A 105 3.37 -9.96 -24.29
CA HIS A 105 4.66 -10.41 -24.81
C HIS A 105 4.62 -11.92 -25.11
N ALA A 106 4.04 -12.74 -24.23
CA ALA A 106 3.89 -14.18 -24.44
C ALA A 106 3.01 -14.51 -25.67
N GLU A 107 1.89 -13.82 -25.84
CA GLU A 107 1.01 -13.97 -27.01
C GLU A 107 1.73 -13.61 -28.32
N ARG A 108 2.49 -12.51 -28.33
CA ARG A 108 3.30 -12.11 -29.47
C ARG A 108 4.38 -13.14 -29.78
N GLU A 109 5.05 -13.67 -28.75
CA GLU A 109 6.06 -14.71 -28.91
C GLU A 109 5.48 -16.01 -29.48
N ALA A 110 4.32 -16.44 -28.98
CA ALA A 110 3.60 -17.60 -29.49
C ALA A 110 3.23 -17.41 -30.96
N SER A 111 2.70 -16.23 -31.32
CA SER A 111 2.34 -15.90 -32.71
C SER A 111 3.55 -15.94 -33.64
N ILE A 112 4.70 -15.42 -33.21
CA ILE A 112 5.95 -15.49 -33.99
C ILE A 112 6.37 -16.94 -34.19
N ARG A 113 6.36 -17.74 -33.11
CA ARG A 113 6.72 -19.15 -33.15
C ARG A 113 5.84 -19.93 -34.13
N THR A 114 4.53 -19.83 -33.99
CA THR A 114 3.57 -20.49 -34.90
C THR A 114 3.80 -20.05 -36.35
N LYS A 115 4.06 -18.75 -36.61
CA LYS A 115 4.34 -18.30 -37.97
C LYS A 115 5.60 -18.94 -38.55
N ILE A 116 6.63 -19.12 -37.74
CA ILE A 116 7.88 -19.79 -38.16
C ILE A 116 7.61 -21.26 -38.47
N GLU A 117 6.97 -21.98 -37.55
CA GLU A 117 6.63 -23.40 -37.69
C GLU A 117 5.79 -23.63 -38.95
N THR A 118 4.73 -22.85 -39.14
CA THR A 118 3.90 -22.90 -40.36
C THR A 118 4.69 -22.61 -41.63
N CYS A 119 5.59 -21.62 -41.65
CA CYS A 119 6.41 -21.38 -42.84
C CYS A 119 7.34 -22.56 -43.15
N GLN A 120 7.88 -23.21 -42.11
CA GLN A 120 8.71 -24.40 -42.25
C GLN A 120 7.91 -25.60 -42.79
N GLU A 121 6.69 -25.83 -42.27
CA GLU A 121 5.77 -26.87 -42.77
C GLU A 121 5.42 -26.68 -44.26
N PHE A 122 5.26 -25.43 -44.71
CA PHE A 122 5.04 -25.11 -46.12
C PHE A 122 6.32 -25.07 -46.97
N GLY A 123 7.46 -25.52 -46.43
CA GLY A 123 8.71 -25.65 -47.18
C GLY A 123 9.42 -24.34 -47.50
N LEU A 124 9.12 -23.24 -46.80
CA LEU A 124 9.82 -21.97 -47.03
C LEU A 124 11.28 -22.06 -46.59
N SER A 125 12.16 -21.36 -47.32
CA SER A 125 13.55 -21.24 -46.92
C SER A 125 13.68 -20.47 -45.60
N ARG A 126 14.73 -20.77 -44.84
CA ARG A 126 15.07 -20.04 -43.60
C ARG A 126 15.22 -18.54 -43.83
N LYS A 127 15.76 -18.14 -44.99
CA LYS A 127 15.95 -16.72 -45.37
C LYS A 127 14.61 -16.03 -45.62
N ASP A 128 13.69 -16.67 -46.33
CA ASP A 128 12.38 -16.09 -46.66
C ASP A 128 11.47 -16.03 -45.44
N THR A 129 11.49 -17.06 -44.58
CA THR A 129 10.77 -17.04 -43.31
C THR A 129 11.26 -15.91 -42.42
N ALA A 130 12.59 -15.70 -42.33
CA ALA A 130 13.16 -14.59 -41.57
C ALA A 130 12.65 -13.22 -42.06
N LEU A 131 12.57 -13.02 -43.38
CA LEU A 131 12.02 -11.79 -43.97
C LEU A 131 10.52 -11.64 -43.69
N LYS A 132 9.75 -12.74 -43.79
CA LYS A 132 8.31 -12.74 -43.50
C LYS A 132 8.01 -12.39 -42.05
N ILE A 133 8.70 -12.97 -41.07
CA ILE A 133 8.46 -12.62 -39.66
C ILE A 133 8.95 -11.21 -39.32
N LYS A 134 10.04 -10.76 -39.96
CA LYS A 134 10.54 -9.40 -39.81
C LYS A 134 9.46 -8.39 -40.22
N LYS A 135 8.83 -8.61 -41.38
CA LYS A 135 7.75 -7.76 -41.88
C LYS A 135 6.48 -7.89 -41.05
N ALA A 136 6.02 -9.12 -40.79
CA ALA A 136 4.75 -9.38 -40.11
C ALA A 136 4.72 -8.87 -38.66
N PHE A 137 5.86 -8.93 -37.96
CA PHE A 137 5.97 -8.52 -36.56
C PHE A 137 6.86 -7.28 -36.37
N GLN A 138 7.16 -6.55 -37.45
CA GLN A 138 7.96 -5.32 -37.43
C GLN A 138 9.26 -5.47 -36.61
N LEU A 139 9.96 -6.59 -36.78
CA LEU A 139 11.16 -6.90 -36.02
C LEU A 139 12.37 -6.20 -36.63
N SER A 140 13.37 -5.89 -35.79
CA SER A 140 14.71 -5.59 -36.29
C SER A 140 15.36 -6.86 -36.88
N ASP A 141 16.40 -6.70 -37.68
CA ASP A 141 17.15 -7.84 -38.22
C ASP A 141 17.76 -8.72 -37.11
N SER A 142 18.27 -8.09 -36.04
CA SER A 142 18.82 -8.82 -34.89
C SER A 142 17.74 -9.61 -34.14
N ALA A 143 16.56 -9.01 -33.95
CA ALA A 143 15.43 -9.68 -33.29
C ALA A 143 14.91 -10.84 -34.14
N ALA A 144 14.71 -10.64 -35.45
CA ALA A 144 14.30 -11.70 -36.37
C ALA A 144 15.31 -12.86 -36.35
N ARG A 145 16.62 -12.57 -36.46
CA ARG A 145 17.66 -13.61 -36.34
C ARG A 145 17.58 -14.39 -35.03
N LYS A 146 17.37 -13.71 -33.89
CA LYS A 146 17.23 -14.35 -32.58
C LYS A 146 16.00 -15.26 -32.52
N LYS A 147 14.85 -14.83 -33.04
CA LYS A 147 13.63 -15.65 -33.10
C LYS A 147 13.80 -16.86 -34.02
N MET A 148 14.39 -16.65 -35.20
CA MET A 148 14.74 -17.74 -36.11
C MET A 148 15.71 -18.73 -35.48
N GLY A 149 16.70 -18.27 -34.72
CA GLY A 149 17.62 -19.17 -34.00
C GLY A 149 16.93 -19.98 -32.91
N LYS A 150 15.91 -19.40 -32.26
CA LYS A 150 15.19 -20.04 -31.15
C LYS A 150 14.14 -21.04 -31.60
N TYR A 151 13.40 -20.75 -32.67
CA TYR A 151 12.19 -21.50 -33.05
C TYR A 151 12.30 -22.26 -34.38
N TRP A 152 13.35 -22.06 -35.19
CA TRP A 152 13.55 -22.81 -36.42
C TRP A 152 14.09 -24.21 -36.10
N ILE A 153 13.34 -25.25 -36.44
CA ILE A 153 13.77 -26.63 -36.25
C ILE A 153 14.84 -26.94 -37.31
N LYS A 154 15.99 -27.47 -36.87
CA LYS A 154 17.10 -27.81 -37.77
C LYS A 154 16.78 -29.02 -38.64
#